data_AF-A0A5B8L4W4-F1
#
_entry.id   AF-A0A5B8L4W4-F1
#
_cell.length_a   1.000
_cell.length_b   1.000
_cell.length_c   1.000
_cell.angle_alpha   90.00
_cell.angle_beta   90.00
_cell.angle_gamma   90.00
#
_symmetry.space_group_name_H-M   'P 1'
#
loop_
_entity.id
_entity.type
_entity.pdbx_description
1 polymer ?
#
loop_
_entity_poly.entity_id
_entity_poly.type
_entity_poly.pdbx_seq_one_letter_code
_entity_poly.pdbx_strand_id
1 'polypeptide(L)'
;MTSCRICVAAAGVAAIVLPAYSAELSDGAYVCTLSSYMIGVIEIDGDVYRGPAFDGEYEGDYPFTVADNVILWQGPLGGLSSGGNRVVSTVLKKAVGGSIGFDITIQNERGNFQTISCSPE
;
A
#
# COMPACT_ATOMS: atom_id res chain seq x y z
N MET A 1 33.98 59.39 -0.90
CA MET A 1 32.92 58.69 -1.67
C MET A 1 33.21 57.21 -1.69
N THR A 2 32.59 56.41 -0.82
CA THR A 2 32.37 54.97 -1.11
C THR A 2 31.26 54.44 -0.21
N SER A 3 30.07 54.31 -0.78
CA SER A 3 28.98 53.52 -0.23
C SER A 3 29.36 52.05 -0.25
N CYS A 4 29.18 51.32 0.85
CA CYS A 4 29.15 49.86 0.82
C CYS A 4 27.71 49.40 1.06
N ARG A 5 27.14 48.75 0.04
CA ARG A 5 25.76 48.30 -0.04
C ARG A 5 25.55 46.99 0.73
N ILE A 6 24.35 46.87 1.28
CA ILE A 6 23.72 45.73 1.98
C ILE A 6 23.75 44.43 1.17
N CYS A 7 23.93 43.28 1.83
CA CYS A 7 23.34 42.00 1.42
C CYS A 7 22.81 41.25 2.66
N VAL A 8 21.49 41.28 2.89
CA VAL A 8 20.80 40.39 3.82
C VAL A 8 20.61 39.05 3.11
N ALA A 9 21.25 38.00 3.60
CA ALA A 9 20.98 36.63 3.16
C ALA A 9 19.96 36.00 4.11
N ALA A 10 18.68 36.03 3.73
CA ALA A 10 17.65 35.23 4.38
C ALA A 10 17.81 33.78 3.90
N ALA A 11 18.48 32.94 4.69
CA ALA A 11 18.51 31.50 4.46
C ALA A 11 17.15 30.92 4.85
N GLY A 12 16.23 30.83 3.88
CA GLY A 12 15.00 30.08 4.02
C GLY A 12 15.33 28.59 4.10
N VAL A 13 15.29 28.03 5.30
CA VAL A 13 15.29 26.58 5.50
C VAL A 13 13.89 26.09 5.16
N ALA A 14 13.66 25.70 3.92
CA ALA A 14 12.49 24.92 3.56
C ALA A 14 12.66 23.51 4.16
N ALA A 15 12.10 23.30 5.35
CA ALA A 15 11.93 21.96 5.88
C ALA A 15 10.92 21.23 4.98
N ILE A 16 11.43 20.38 4.09
CA ILE A 16 10.63 19.45 3.32
C ILE A 16 10.15 18.40 4.31
N VAL A 17 8.93 18.56 4.82
CA VAL A 17 8.26 17.50 5.58
C VAL A 17 7.83 16.45 4.57
N LEU A 18 8.67 15.44 4.35
CA LEU A 18 8.27 14.25 3.62
C LEU A 18 7.29 13.46 4.50
N PRO A 19 6.12 13.05 4.00
CA PRO A 19 5.21 12.21 4.76
C PRO A 19 5.87 10.85 5.04
N ALA A 20 6.00 10.48 6.32
CA ALA A 20 6.62 9.23 6.76
C ALA A 20 5.66 8.02 6.68
N TYR A 21 4.91 7.87 5.59
CA TYR A 21 3.81 6.88 5.49
C TYR A 21 4.07 5.71 4.53
N SER A 22 5.25 5.65 3.89
CA SER A 22 5.64 4.59 2.95
C SER A 22 6.70 3.63 3.52
N ALA A 23 7.19 3.88 4.75
CA ALA A 23 8.30 3.12 5.33
C ALA A 23 7.96 1.71 5.86
N GLU A 24 6.70 1.27 5.81
CA GLU A 24 6.26 -0.01 6.40
C GLU A 24 6.18 -1.17 5.40
N LEU A 25 5.89 -0.91 4.13
CA LEU A 25 5.90 -1.93 3.08
C LEU A 25 7.08 -1.70 2.15
N SER A 26 7.83 -2.76 1.87
CA SER A 26 8.90 -2.71 0.87
C SER A 26 8.29 -2.80 -0.53
N ASP A 27 8.91 -2.13 -1.50
CA ASP A 27 8.56 -2.29 -2.91
C ASP A 27 8.72 -3.75 -3.33
N GLY A 28 7.83 -4.20 -4.23
CA GLY A 28 7.87 -5.55 -4.80
C GLY A 28 6.53 -6.26 -4.84
N ALA A 29 6.59 -7.54 -5.17
CA ALA A 29 5.45 -8.42 -5.32
C ALA A 29 5.04 -9.04 -3.97
N TYR A 30 3.73 -9.01 -3.69
CA TYR A 30 3.09 -9.63 -2.54
C TYR A 30 2.15 -10.72 -3.02
N VAL A 31 2.53 -11.97 -2.80
CA VAL A 31 1.72 -13.14 -3.14
C VAL A 31 0.58 -13.25 -2.15
N CYS A 32 -0.64 -13.13 -2.65
CA CYS A 32 -1.86 -13.24 -1.88
C CYS A 32 -2.43 -14.65 -1.96
N THR A 33 -2.69 -15.25 -0.80
CA THR A 33 -3.28 -16.58 -0.69
C THR A 33 -4.55 -16.57 0.14
N LEU A 34 -5.52 -17.37 -0.28
CA LEU A 34 -6.66 -17.75 0.55
C LEU A 34 -6.43 -19.20 0.98
N SER A 35 -6.10 -19.41 2.27
CA SER A 35 -5.58 -20.69 2.75
C SER A 35 -4.33 -21.08 1.94
N SER A 36 -4.35 -22.22 1.24
CA SER A 36 -3.25 -22.70 0.39
C SER A 36 -3.35 -22.29 -1.09
N TYR A 37 -4.40 -21.57 -1.50
CA TYR A 37 -4.61 -21.21 -2.90
C TYR A 37 -4.09 -19.80 -3.17
N MET A 38 -3.17 -19.66 -4.12
CA MET A 38 -2.79 -18.35 -4.66
C MET A 38 -4.00 -17.73 -5.35
N ILE A 39 -4.29 -16.47 -5.01
CA ILE A 39 -5.42 -15.73 -5.56
C ILE A 39 -4.99 -14.50 -6.39
N GLY A 40 -3.68 -14.26 -6.47
CA GLY A 40 -3.08 -13.18 -7.23
C GLY A 40 -1.89 -12.57 -6.51
N VAL A 41 -1.31 -11.57 -7.16
CA VAL A 41 -0.16 -10.80 -6.68
C VAL A 41 -0.56 -9.32 -6.66
N ILE A 42 -0.29 -8.65 -5.54
CA ILE A 42 -0.29 -7.19 -5.44
C ILE A 42 1.14 -6.70 -5.57
N GLU A 43 1.39 -5.73 -6.45
CA GLU A 43 2.68 -5.08 -6.52
C GLU A 43 2.62 -3.71 -5.84
N ILE A 44 3.66 -3.40 -5.08
CA ILE A 44 3.87 -2.13 -4.39
C ILE A 44 5.08 -1.43 -5.01
N ASP A 45 4.92 -0.15 -5.35
CA ASP A 45 5.98 0.74 -5.80
C ASP A 45 5.80 2.11 -5.13
N GLY A 46 6.55 2.35 -4.05
CA GLY A 46 6.45 3.55 -3.22
C GLY A 46 5.10 3.67 -2.50
N ASP A 47 4.27 4.63 -2.93
CA ASP A 47 2.93 4.90 -2.43
C ASP A 47 1.82 4.45 -3.40
N VAL A 48 2.20 3.68 -4.41
CA VAL A 48 1.32 3.15 -5.44
C VAL A 48 1.24 1.63 -5.35
N TYR A 49 0.06 1.09 -5.62
CA TYR A 49 -0.16 -0.35 -5.76
C TYR A 49 -0.90 -0.68 -7.05
N ARG A 50 -0.77 -1.94 -7.47
CA ARG A 50 -1.59 -2.55 -8.52
C ARG A 50 -1.94 -4.00 -8.20
N GLY A 51 -3.11 -4.44 -8.66
CA GLY A 51 -3.62 -5.79 -8.42
C GLY A 51 -4.65 -5.91 -7.28
N PRO A 52 -4.96 -7.13 -6.82
CA PRO A 52 -4.32 -8.40 -7.19
C PRO A 52 -4.59 -8.82 -8.64
N ALA A 53 -3.58 -9.38 -9.32
CA ALA A 53 -3.72 -10.03 -10.63
C ALA A 53 -2.97 -11.39 -10.66
N PHE A 54 -3.38 -12.31 -11.55
CA PHE A 54 -2.74 -13.63 -11.69
C PHE A 54 -1.70 -13.70 -12.81
N ASP A 55 -1.89 -12.91 -13.85
CA ASP A 55 -1.15 -12.93 -15.12
C ASP A 55 -0.30 -11.67 -15.33
N GLY A 56 -0.28 -10.76 -14.34
CA GLY A 56 0.39 -9.47 -14.43
C GLY A 56 -0.40 -8.42 -15.22
N GLU A 57 -1.61 -8.73 -15.68
CA GLU A 57 -2.49 -7.75 -16.32
C GLU A 57 -3.25 -6.97 -15.24
N TYR A 58 -2.75 -5.79 -14.89
CA TYR A 58 -3.33 -4.94 -13.87
C TYR A 58 -4.38 -3.98 -14.43
N GLU A 59 -5.46 -3.76 -13.69
CA GLU A 59 -6.53 -2.82 -14.06
C GLU A 59 -6.07 -1.34 -14.01
N GLY A 60 -4.99 -1.05 -13.29
CA GLY A 60 -4.43 0.28 -13.13
C GLY A 60 -3.50 0.39 -11.93
N ASP A 61 -2.92 1.58 -11.79
CA ASP A 61 -2.05 1.97 -10.68
C ASP A 61 -2.81 2.92 -9.76
N TYR A 62 -2.84 2.61 -8.47
CA TYR A 62 -3.66 3.32 -7.49
C TYR A 62 -2.84 3.72 -6.27
N PRO A 63 -3.10 4.90 -5.68
CA PRO A 63 -2.43 5.28 -4.45
C PRO A 63 -2.94 4.45 -3.27
N PHE A 64 -2.08 4.28 -2.26
CA PHE A 64 -2.46 3.79 -0.95
C PHE A 64 -1.75 4.54 0.15
N THR A 65 -2.25 4.42 1.37
CA THR A 65 -1.57 4.94 2.56
C THR A 65 -1.62 3.92 3.67
N VAL A 66 -0.62 3.95 4.55
CA VAL A 66 -0.62 3.17 5.79
C VAL A 66 -0.85 4.12 6.97
N ALA A 67 -1.83 3.79 7.81
CA ALA A 67 -2.11 4.52 9.05
C ALA A 67 -2.45 3.52 10.16
N ASP A 68 -1.76 3.60 11.30
CA ASP A 68 -2.00 2.75 12.47
C ASP A 68 -2.03 1.24 12.16
N ASN A 69 -1.11 0.76 11.31
CA ASN A 69 -1.04 -0.62 10.79
C ASN A 69 -2.20 -1.02 9.84
N VAL A 70 -3.03 -0.09 9.41
CA VAL A 70 -4.11 -0.33 8.45
C VAL A 70 -3.72 0.24 7.09
N ILE A 71 -3.91 -0.55 6.03
CA ILE A 71 -3.74 -0.08 4.66
C ILE A 71 -5.06 0.51 4.16
N LEU A 72 -4.99 1.74 3.66
CA LEU A 72 -6.08 2.48 3.05
C LEU A 72 -5.84 2.55 1.55
N TRP A 73 -6.53 1.67 0.81
CA TRP A 73 -6.48 1.60 -0.65
C TRP A 73 -7.34 2.72 -1.26
N GLN A 74 -6.78 3.48 -2.19
CA GLN A 74 -7.51 4.55 -2.91
C GLN A 74 -7.97 4.11 -4.30
N GLY A 75 -8.10 2.80 -4.50
CA GLY A 75 -8.57 2.18 -5.73
C GLY A 75 -9.26 0.83 -5.45
N PRO A 76 -9.68 0.12 -6.51
CA PRO A 76 -10.17 -1.24 -6.40
C PRO A 76 -9.03 -2.21 -6.04
N LEU A 77 -9.39 -3.32 -5.40
CA LEU A 77 -8.52 -4.49 -5.22
C LEU A 77 -8.97 -5.61 -6.17
N GLY A 78 -9.25 -5.24 -7.42
CA GLY A 78 -9.74 -6.13 -8.47
C GLY A 78 -10.89 -7.04 -8.01
N GLY A 79 -10.68 -8.35 -8.18
CA GLY A 79 -11.62 -9.42 -7.79
C GLY A 79 -12.04 -9.43 -6.31
N LEU A 80 -11.24 -8.83 -5.42
CA LEU A 80 -11.55 -8.77 -3.98
C LEU A 80 -12.59 -7.71 -3.63
N SER A 81 -12.74 -6.72 -4.50
CA SER A 81 -13.71 -5.63 -4.38
C SER A 81 -14.86 -5.72 -5.40
N SER A 82 -14.99 -6.84 -6.12
CA SER A 82 -16.01 -7.06 -7.15
C SER A 82 -16.86 -8.30 -6.86
N GLY A 83 -17.87 -8.57 -7.69
CA GLY A 83 -18.71 -9.77 -7.57
C GLY A 83 -19.52 -9.87 -6.26
N GLY A 84 -19.84 -8.73 -5.64
CA GLY A 84 -20.54 -8.68 -4.35
C GLY A 84 -19.63 -8.81 -3.12
N ASN A 85 -18.31 -8.91 -3.32
CA ASN A 85 -17.35 -8.84 -2.24
C ASN A 85 -17.12 -7.39 -1.81
N ARG A 86 -16.92 -7.21 -0.51
CA ARG A 86 -16.52 -5.94 0.11
C ARG A 86 -15.24 -6.15 0.89
N VAL A 87 -14.24 -5.31 0.63
CA VAL A 87 -13.05 -5.21 1.48
C VAL A 87 -13.47 -4.53 2.79
N VAL A 88 -13.26 -5.21 3.91
CA VAL A 88 -13.66 -4.77 5.25
C VAL A 88 -12.50 -4.05 5.93
N SER A 89 -11.31 -4.64 5.88
CA SER A 89 -10.09 -4.08 6.44
C SER A 89 -8.87 -4.70 5.77
N THR A 90 -7.75 -3.99 5.82
CA THR A 90 -6.44 -4.54 5.50
C THR A 90 -5.46 -4.13 6.57
N VAL A 91 -4.81 -5.11 7.20
CA VAL A 91 -3.96 -4.87 8.37
C VAL A 91 -2.58 -5.45 8.11
N LEU A 92 -1.55 -4.67 8.43
CA LEU A 92 -0.17 -5.15 8.37
C LEU A 92 0.06 -6.30 9.33
N LYS A 93 0.92 -7.23 8.92
CA LYS A 93 1.35 -8.35 9.73
C LYS A 93 2.84 -8.62 9.54
N LYS A 94 3.42 -9.30 10.52
CA LYS A 94 4.73 -9.92 10.34
C LYS A 94 4.56 -11.17 9.49
N ALA A 95 5.21 -11.18 8.34
CA ALA A 95 5.35 -12.36 7.51
C ALA A 95 6.51 -13.24 7.99
N VAL A 96 6.62 -14.44 7.42
CA VAL A 96 7.71 -15.38 7.73
C VAL A 96 9.04 -14.75 7.34
N GLY A 97 10.06 -14.91 8.19
CA GLY A 97 11.39 -14.32 7.93
C GLY A 97 11.54 -12.87 8.39
N GLY A 98 10.53 -12.29 9.05
CA GLY A 98 10.61 -10.94 9.64
C GLY A 98 10.28 -9.81 8.67
N SER A 99 9.93 -10.14 7.42
CA SER A 99 9.35 -9.19 6.47
C SER A 99 7.93 -8.77 6.91
N ILE A 100 7.46 -7.64 6.38
CA ILE A 100 6.09 -7.16 6.62
C ILE A 100 5.23 -7.56 5.42
N GLY A 101 4.08 -8.15 5.72
CA GLY A 101 3.01 -8.41 4.76
C GLY A 101 1.71 -7.82 5.29
N PHE A 102 0.57 -8.28 4.77
CA PHE A 102 -0.73 -7.81 5.22
C PHE A 102 -1.84 -8.86 5.03
N ASP A 103 -2.87 -8.76 5.84
CA ASP A 103 -4.08 -9.58 5.74
C ASP A 103 -5.25 -8.71 5.29
N ILE A 104 -5.91 -9.09 4.19
CA ILE A 104 -7.12 -8.47 3.69
C ILE A 104 -8.32 -9.28 4.18
N THR A 105 -9.21 -8.63 4.93
CA THR A 105 -10.49 -9.22 5.30
C THR A 105 -11.55 -8.78 4.30
N ILE A 106 -12.20 -9.74 3.65
CA ILE A 106 -13.35 -9.49 2.78
C ILE A 106 -14.62 -10.06 3.39
N GLN A 107 -15.75 -9.44 3.08
CA GLN A 107 -17.08 -9.96 3.33
C GLN A 107 -17.76 -10.21 1.98
N ASN A 108 -18.25 -11.43 1.75
CA ASN A 108 -18.97 -11.74 0.52
C ASN A 108 -20.44 -11.33 0.58
N GLU A 109 -21.15 -11.44 -0.55
CA GLU A 109 -22.58 -11.10 -0.68
C GLU A 109 -23.50 -11.82 0.33
N ARG A 110 -23.07 -12.98 0.83
CA ARG A 110 -23.80 -13.80 1.81
C ARG A 110 -23.45 -13.42 3.26
N GLY A 111 -22.63 -12.38 3.44
CA GLY A 111 -22.19 -11.88 4.75
C GLY A 111 -21.06 -12.68 5.40
N ASN A 112 -20.49 -13.68 4.73
CA ASN A 112 -19.40 -14.48 5.28
C ASN A 112 -18.06 -13.74 5.14
N PHE A 113 -17.20 -13.89 6.14
CA PHE A 113 -15.88 -13.29 6.17
C PHE A 113 -14.80 -14.27 5.70
N GLN A 114 -13.82 -13.75 4.98
CA GLN A 114 -12.63 -14.50 4.57
C GLN A 114 -11.40 -13.62 4.76
N THR A 115 -10.28 -14.25 5.09
CA THR A 115 -8.98 -13.58 5.24
C THR A 115 -8.06 -14.07 4.14
N ILE A 116 -7.52 -13.11 3.41
CA ILE A 116 -6.53 -13.30 2.36
C ILE A 116 -5.20 -12.80 2.92
N SER A 117 -4.20 -13.65 2.88
CA SER A 117 -2.88 -13.38 3.41
C SER A 117 -1.94 -13.02 2.26
N CYS A 118 -1.40 -11.81 2.27
CA CYS A 118 -0.41 -11.36 1.30
C CYS A 118 0.96 -11.25 1.97
N SER A 119 1.97 -11.89 1.39
CA SER A 119 3.34 -11.86 1.89
C SER A 119 4.30 -11.51 0.75
N PRO A 120 5.38 -10.78 1.03
CA PRO A 120 6.39 -10.49 0.01
C PRO A 120 7.00 -11.79 -0.51
N GLU A 121 7.33 -11.80 -1.81
CA GLU A 121 8.08 -12.90 -2.45
C GLU A 121 9.49 -13.10 -1.87
#